data_AF-A0A8J4MIY7-F1
#
_entry.id   AF-A0A8J4MIY7-F1
#
_cell.length_a   1.000
_cell.length_b   1.000
_cell.length_c   1.000
_cell.angle_alpha   90.00
_cell.angle_beta   90.00
_cell.angle_gamma   90.00
#
_symmetry.space_group_name_H-M   'P 1'
#
loop_
_entity.id
_entity.type
_entity.pdbx_description
1 polymer ?
#
loop_
_entity_poly.entity_id
_entity_poly.type
_entity_poly.pdbx_seq_one_letter_code
_entity_poly.pdbx_strand_id
1 'polypeptide(L)'
;MKLNERSVAHYATCDSPADHAGFLRKRVERHHHHAHHHHATSYQRRWFVLKGNLLFYFEERESREPVGLVVLEGCTVELCEAAEEFAFAIRFDDAGARAYVLVADGQAAMEAWVKALSRASFDYMRLVVRELEKQLEEACKSLAACRKSPRRSSSSGRKRHLSNPALLPLQEKPAVLENGYSTWGSGGGVPEGAAYPDRDGGHAKPPPLPPRRRSAAGSAAGSPAPGFSLAMPESPVSPETACFSKLHSWYGQEIAALRREWQERQKRGHP
;
A
#
# COMPACT_ATOMS: atom_id res chain seq x y z
N MET A 1 17.50 2.86 12.55
CA MET A 1 16.77 1.61 12.23
C MET A 1 17.72 0.65 11.51
N LYS A 2 17.74 -0.67 11.83
CA LYS A 2 18.51 -1.66 11.05
C LYS A 2 17.60 -2.28 10.00
N LEU A 3 17.86 -2.01 8.72
CA LEU A 3 17.10 -2.57 7.60
C LEU A 3 17.79 -3.83 7.08
N ASN A 4 17.01 -4.85 6.71
CA ASN A 4 17.53 -6.03 6.03
C ASN A 4 17.73 -5.70 4.54
N GLU A 5 18.98 -5.61 4.11
CA GLU A 5 19.37 -5.25 2.75
C GLU A 5 18.68 -6.11 1.68
N ARG A 6 18.57 -7.43 1.90
CA ARG A 6 17.91 -8.34 0.94
C ARG A 6 16.42 -8.05 0.78
N SER A 7 15.74 -7.80 1.90
CA SER A 7 14.31 -7.46 1.88
C SER A 7 14.06 -6.11 1.21
N VAL A 8 14.93 -5.14 1.48
CA VAL A 8 14.88 -3.80 0.90
C VAL A 8 15.15 -3.83 -0.60
N ALA A 9 16.18 -4.55 -1.05
CA ALA A 9 16.50 -4.72 -2.46
C ALA A 9 15.35 -5.42 -3.20
N HIS A 10 14.76 -6.46 -2.62
CA HIS A 10 13.58 -7.12 -3.18
C HIS A 10 12.37 -6.17 -3.26
N TYR A 11 12.11 -5.37 -2.22
CA TYR A 11 11.01 -4.40 -2.25
C TYR A 11 11.19 -3.33 -3.34
N ALA A 12 12.44 -2.91 -3.58
CA ALA A 12 12.79 -1.97 -4.63
C ALA A 12 12.35 -2.48 -6.02
N THR A 13 12.53 -3.78 -6.29
CA THR A 13 12.32 -4.38 -7.61
C THR A 13 11.05 -5.23 -7.77
N CYS A 14 10.32 -5.52 -6.70
CA CYS A 14 9.07 -6.27 -6.81
C CYS A 14 7.94 -5.47 -7.48
N ASP A 15 6.91 -6.18 -7.93
CA ASP A 15 5.74 -5.64 -8.65
C ASP A 15 4.81 -4.75 -7.81
N SER A 16 5.24 -4.35 -6.61
CA SER A 16 4.52 -3.32 -5.86
C SER A 16 4.51 -2.00 -6.65
N PRO A 17 3.37 -1.29 -6.68
CA PRO A 17 3.27 -0.04 -7.42
C PRO A 17 4.24 1.00 -6.85
N ALA A 18 4.85 1.77 -7.73
CA ALA A 18 5.62 2.94 -7.36
C ALA A 18 4.71 4.18 -7.32
N ASP A 19 4.90 5.03 -6.32
CA ASP A 19 4.21 6.32 -6.23
C ASP A 19 4.72 7.27 -7.32
N HIS A 20 6.01 7.19 -7.62
CA HIS A 20 6.63 7.89 -8.73
C HIS A 20 7.92 7.21 -9.18
N ALA A 21 8.25 7.31 -10.46
CA ALA A 21 9.51 6.80 -10.99
C ALA A 21 9.95 7.59 -12.22
N GLY A 22 11.26 7.73 -12.40
CA GLY A 22 11.81 8.57 -13.46
C GLY A 22 13.31 8.78 -13.34
N PHE A 23 13.91 9.33 -14.38
CA PHE A 23 15.31 9.71 -14.35
C PHE A 23 15.50 11.06 -13.65
N LEU A 24 16.54 11.14 -12.82
CA LEU A 24 17.05 12.39 -12.26
C LEU A 24 18.57 12.41 -12.37
N ARG A 25 19.11 13.61 -12.48
CA ARG A 25 20.55 13.87 -12.37
C ARG A 25 20.90 14.16 -10.91
N LYS A 26 21.59 13.24 -10.25
CA LYS A 26 22.04 13.37 -8.87
C LYS A 26 23.41 14.02 -8.80
N ARG A 27 23.57 15.06 -7.99
CA ARG A 27 24.87 15.67 -7.72
C ARG A 27 25.81 14.68 -7.05
N VAL A 28 27.00 14.52 -7.60
CA VAL A 28 28.10 13.79 -6.97
C VAL A 28 29.04 14.80 -6.33
N GLU A 29 29.14 14.75 -5.01
CA GLU A 29 30.12 15.54 -4.27
C GLU A 29 31.49 14.92 -4.46
N ARG A 30 32.44 15.71 -4.97
CA ARG A 30 33.84 15.33 -5.02
C ARG A 30 34.56 16.05 -3.88
N HIS A 31 35.10 15.31 -2.93
CA HIS A 31 36.05 15.86 -1.96
C HIS A 31 37.34 16.22 -2.73
N HIS A 32 37.57 17.50 -3.06
CA HIS A 32 38.84 17.91 -3.67
C HIS A 32 39.76 18.50 -2.60
N HIS A 33 40.87 17.81 -2.33
CA HIS A 33 42.00 18.29 -1.53
C HIS A 33 43.03 19.09 -2.35
N HIS A 34 42.78 19.41 -3.61
CA HIS A 34 43.69 20.25 -4.40
C HIS A 34 42.96 21.42 -5.06
N ALA A 35 43.24 22.61 -4.52
CA ALA A 35 42.60 23.89 -4.75
C ALA A 35 42.84 24.53 -6.14
N HIS A 36 43.11 23.75 -7.19
CA HIS A 36 43.46 24.33 -8.50
C HIS A 36 42.79 23.70 -9.73
N HIS A 37 41.81 22.81 -9.57
CA HIS A 37 41.04 22.32 -10.72
C HIS A 37 39.59 22.81 -10.67
N HIS A 38 39.19 23.56 -11.70
CA HIS A 38 37.83 24.02 -11.98
C HIS A 38 36.76 23.03 -11.48
N HIS A 39 35.91 23.50 -10.57
CA HIS A 39 34.80 22.77 -9.96
C HIS A 39 33.72 22.41 -11.00
N ALA A 40 33.96 21.37 -11.80
CA ALA A 40 32.88 20.70 -12.51
C ALA A 40 32.12 19.84 -11.49
N THR A 41 31.05 20.37 -10.92
CA THR A 41 30.06 19.56 -10.21
C THR A 41 29.57 18.48 -11.16
N SER A 42 29.97 17.22 -10.95
CA SER A 42 29.54 16.13 -11.84
C SER A 42 28.20 15.60 -11.37
N TYR A 43 27.18 15.74 -12.21
CA TYR A 43 25.89 15.09 -12.03
C TYR A 43 25.91 13.70 -12.68
N GLN A 44 25.28 12.72 -12.03
CA GLN A 44 25.07 11.38 -12.58
C GLN A 44 23.59 11.14 -12.81
N ARG A 45 23.23 10.72 -14.02
CA ARG A 45 21.87 10.28 -14.34
C ARG A 45 21.61 8.93 -13.67
N ARG A 46 20.54 8.84 -12.89
CA ARG A 46 20.12 7.61 -12.19
C ARG A 46 18.62 7.44 -12.36
N TRP A 47 18.16 6.20 -12.40
CA TRP A 47 16.72 5.87 -12.38
C TRP A 47 16.24 5.84 -10.94
N PHE A 48 15.29 6.71 -10.59
CA PHE A 48 14.73 6.80 -9.24
C PHE A 48 13.35 6.14 -9.19
N VAL A 49 13.07 5.47 -8.07
CA VAL A 49 11.78 4.83 -7.79
C VAL A 49 11.38 5.17 -6.35
N LEU A 50 10.24 5.84 -6.20
CA LEU A 50 9.62 6.16 -4.93
C LEU A 50 8.53 5.13 -4.62
N LYS A 51 8.66 4.46 -3.47
CA LYS A 51 7.67 3.52 -2.93
C LYS A 51 7.45 3.83 -1.45
N GLY A 52 6.29 4.38 -1.10
CA GLY A 52 6.00 4.90 0.22
C GLY A 52 7.00 6.01 0.60
N ASN A 53 7.67 5.84 1.72
CA ASN A 53 8.73 6.74 2.20
C ASN A 53 10.15 6.30 1.82
N LEU A 54 10.28 5.35 0.87
CA LEU A 54 11.56 4.81 0.43
C LEU A 54 11.85 5.26 -1.00
N LEU A 55 12.93 6.01 -1.18
CA LEU A 55 13.41 6.46 -2.49
C LEU A 55 14.64 5.65 -2.89
N PHE A 56 14.44 4.74 -3.82
CA PHE A 56 15.50 3.93 -4.42
C PHE A 56 16.09 4.65 -5.62
N TYR A 57 17.38 4.42 -5.89
CA TYR A 57 17.96 4.80 -7.17
C TYR A 57 18.86 3.70 -7.72
N PHE A 58 18.85 3.60 -9.05
CA PHE A 58 19.49 2.57 -9.84
C PHE A 58 20.41 3.20 -10.87
N GLU A 59 21.34 2.42 -11.42
CA GLU A 59 22.15 2.83 -12.56
C GLU A 59 21.28 3.05 -13.79
N GLU A 60 20.48 2.06 -14.12
CA GLU A 60 19.54 2.06 -15.24
C GLU A 60 18.17 1.56 -14.78
N ARG A 61 17.17 1.65 -15.67
CA ARG A 61 15.80 1.25 -15.34
C ARG A 61 15.67 -0.26 -15.15
N GLU A 62 16.47 -1.03 -15.87
CA GLU A 62 16.44 -2.50 -15.90
C GLU A 62 17.41 -3.12 -14.87
N SER A 63 18.09 -2.30 -14.07
CA SER A 63 18.99 -2.78 -13.02
C SER A 63 18.25 -3.60 -11.96
N ARG A 64 18.83 -4.73 -11.57
CA ARG A 64 18.21 -5.68 -10.61
C ARG A 64 18.44 -5.31 -9.15
N GLU A 65 19.40 -4.44 -8.88
CA GLU A 65 19.77 -4.04 -7.53
C GLU A 65 19.88 -2.51 -7.45
N PRO A 66 19.36 -1.90 -6.37
CA PRO A 66 19.49 -0.46 -6.17
C PRO A 66 20.94 -0.09 -5.86
N VAL A 67 21.40 1.03 -6.42
CA VAL A 67 22.68 1.65 -6.09
C VAL A 67 22.61 2.32 -4.71
N GLY A 68 21.41 2.75 -4.30
CA GLY A 68 21.19 3.20 -2.94
C GLY A 68 19.73 3.44 -2.60
N LEU A 69 19.52 3.71 -1.31
CA LEU A 69 18.23 3.99 -0.70
C LEU A 69 18.33 5.29 0.11
N VAL A 70 17.32 6.13 -0.04
CA VAL A 70 17.08 7.29 0.83
C VAL A 70 15.76 7.04 1.57
N VAL A 71 15.82 7.03 2.91
CA VAL A 71 14.63 6.98 3.75
C VAL A 71 14.15 8.42 3.96
N LEU A 72 12.93 8.72 3.54
CA LEU A 72 12.37 10.08 3.53
C LEU A 72 11.71 10.48 4.86
N GLU A 73 12.09 9.81 5.95
CA GLU A 73 11.63 10.18 7.28
C GLU A 73 12.32 11.49 7.71
N GLY A 74 11.53 12.48 8.15
CA GLY A 74 12.06 13.78 8.56
C GLY A 74 12.72 14.59 7.43
N CYS A 75 12.39 14.30 6.17
CA CYS A 75 12.95 15.05 5.05
C CYS A 75 12.12 16.31 4.71
N THR A 76 12.82 17.35 4.26
CA THR A 76 12.23 18.53 3.63
C THR A 76 12.69 18.61 2.17
N VAL A 77 11.77 18.95 1.26
CA VAL A 77 12.06 19.13 -0.17
C VAL A 77 12.07 20.61 -0.49
N GLU A 78 13.19 21.12 -1.00
CA GLU A 78 13.41 22.54 -1.30
C GLU A 78 13.76 22.74 -2.78
N LEU A 79 13.26 23.79 -3.41
CA LEU A 79 13.71 24.20 -4.75
C LEU A 79 15.10 24.83 -4.66
N CYS A 80 15.95 24.57 -5.66
CA CYS A 80 17.35 25.00 -5.68
C CYS A 80 17.72 25.71 -6.98
N GLU A 81 17.08 26.84 -7.28
CA GLU A 81 17.28 27.58 -8.53
C GLU A 81 18.73 28.03 -8.76
N ALA A 82 19.49 28.29 -7.69
CA ALA A 82 20.89 28.71 -7.79
C ALA A 82 21.87 27.59 -8.20
N ALA A 83 21.43 26.32 -8.19
CA ALA A 83 22.30 25.18 -8.50
C ALA A 83 22.29 24.83 -10.00
N GLU A 84 21.11 24.57 -10.54
CA GLU A 84 20.84 24.25 -11.95
C GLU A 84 19.35 24.54 -12.24
N GLU A 85 18.98 24.68 -13.51
CA GLU A 85 17.57 24.77 -13.91
C GLU A 85 16.82 23.49 -13.54
N PHE A 86 15.61 23.62 -12.98
CA PHE A 86 14.78 22.50 -12.51
C PHE A 86 15.43 21.65 -11.39
N ALA A 87 16.30 22.27 -10.59
CA ALA A 87 16.94 21.63 -9.46
C ALA A 87 16.13 21.75 -8.16
N PHE A 88 16.21 20.70 -7.35
CA PHE A 88 15.64 20.63 -6.01
C PHE A 88 16.56 19.80 -5.10
N ALA A 89 16.35 19.92 -3.79
CA ALA A 89 17.12 19.19 -2.79
C ALA A 89 16.21 18.49 -1.79
N ILE A 90 16.59 17.26 -1.42
CA ILE A 90 16.04 16.56 -0.26
C ILE A 90 17.01 16.79 0.91
N ARG A 91 16.51 17.41 1.99
CA ARG A 91 17.28 17.77 3.18
C ARG A 91 16.74 17.07 4.39
N PHE A 92 17.59 16.90 5.39
CA PHE A 92 17.24 16.29 6.67
C PHE A 92 17.67 17.25 7.78
N ASP A 93 16.87 17.31 8.84
CA ASP A 93 17.08 18.24 9.96
C ASP A 93 18.25 17.82 10.88
N ASP A 94 18.83 16.64 10.65
CA ASP A 94 19.97 16.14 11.39
C ASP A 94 21.23 16.98 11.13
N ALA A 95 21.93 17.36 12.20
CA ALA A 95 23.15 18.15 12.12
C ALA A 95 24.22 17.45 11.28
N GLY A 96 24.58 18.04 10.15
CA GLY A 96 25.57 17.50 9.21
C GLY A 96 25.04 16.45 8.23
N ALA A 97 23.72 16.23 8.18
CA ALA A 97 23.13 15.37 7.17
C ALA A 97 23.31 15.96 5.76
N ARG A 98 23.74 15.10 4.85
CA ARG A 98 23.98 15.47 3.46
C ARG A 98 22.67 15.69 2.72
N ALA A 99 22.54 16.83 2.05
CA ALA A 99 21.45 17.09 1.13
C ALA A 99 21.63 16.32 -0.19
N TYR A 100 20.54 15.78 -0.72
CA TYR A 100 20.50 15.17 -2.04
C TYR A 100 20.05 16.19 -3.07
N VAL A 101 21.01 16.83 -3.75
CA VAL A 101 20.72 17.76 -4.85
C VAL A 101 20.45 16.96 -6.13
N LEU A 102 19.27 17.18 -6.69
CA LEU A 102 18.71 16.46 -7.84
C LEU A 102 18.24 17.46 -8.89
N VAL A 103 18.39 17.10 -10.16
CA VAL A 103 17.95 17.91 -11.30
C VAL A 103 17.05 17.07 -12.19
N ALA A 104 15.88 17.60 -12.52
CA ALA A 104 14.92 16.95 -13.41
C ALA A 104 15.15 17.35 -14.89
N ASP A 105 14.54 16.60 -15.82
CA ASP A 105 14.61 16.87 -17.26
C ASP A 105 13.58 17.93 -17.73
N GLY A 106 13.13 18.81 -16.83
CA GLY A 106 12.19 19.90 -17.13
C GLY A 106 11.30 20.27 -15.94
N GLN A 107 10.59 21.40 -16.08
CA GLN A 107 9.69 21.94 -15.04
C GLN A 107 8.62 20.93 -14.59
N ALA A 108 7.89 20.33 -15.54
CA ALA A 108 6.82 19.39 -15.22
C ALA A 108 7.34 18.14 -14.46
N ALA A 109 8.54 17.67 -14.82
CA ALA A 109 9.17 16.55 -14.13
C ALA A 109 9.61 16.96 -12.71
N MET A 110 10.20 18.15 -12.54
CA MET A 110 10.55 18.69 -11.22
C MET A 110 9.31 18.80 -10.32
N GLU A 111 8.23 19.41 -10.81
CA GLU A 111 6.98 19.55 -10.07
C GLU A 111 6.39 18.21 -9.66
N ALA A 112 6.39 17.22 -10.56
CA ALA A 112 5.92 15.88 -10.26
C ALA A 112 6.77 15.22 -9.16
N TRP A 113 8.10 15.34 -9.23
CA TRP A 113 9.00 14.82 -8.20
C TRP A 113 8.82 15.51 -6.86
N VAL A 114 8.78 16.85 -6.82
CA VAL A 114 8.59 17.63 -5.59
C VAL A 114 7.23 17.29 -4.97
N LYS A 115 6.17 17.19 -5.77
CA LYS A 115 4.83 16.78 -5.31
C LYS A 115 4.86 15.38 -4.70
N ALA A 116 5.46 14.40 -5.39
CA ALA A 116 5.52 13.02 -4.93
C ALA A 116 6.34 12.87 -3.63
N LEU A 117 7.52 13.49 -3.57
CA LEU A 117 8.40 13.45 -2.40
C LEU A 117 7.79 14.15 -1.20
N SER A 118 7.12 15.30 -1.39
CA SER A 118 6.43 16.01 -0.32
C SER A 118 5.30 15.17 0.30
N ARG A 119 4.61 14.38 -0.53
CA ARG A 119 3.53 13.46 -0.09
C ARG A 119 4.05 12.20 0.61
N ALA A 120 5.30 11.82 0.37
CA ALA A 120 5.95 10.69 1.04
C ALA A 120 6.36 11.00 2.49
N SER A 121 6.35 12.27 2.89
CA SER A 121 6.72 12.70 4.24
C SER A 121 5.68 12.25 5.28
N PHE A 122 6.16 11.91 6.49
CA PHE A 122 5.30 11.57 7.63
C PHE A 122 4.35 12.73 7.99
N ASP A 123 4.84 13.97 7.90
CA ASP A 123 4.04 15.16 8.22
C ASP A 123 2.84 15.33 7.29
N TYR A 124 3.02 15.07 5.99
CA TYR A 124 1.93 15.08 5.04
C TYR A 124 0.88 14.02 5.40
N MET A 125 1.29 12.78 5.66
CA MET A 125 0.35 11.71 6.03
C MET A 125 -0.41 12.05 7.31
N ARG A 126 0.29 12.59 8.32
CA ARG A 126 -0.33 13.04 9.58
C ARG A 126 -1.34 14.17 9.37
N LEU A 127 -1.04 15.13 8.49
CA LEU A 127 -1.96 16.21 8.12
C LEU A 127 -3.21 15.65 7.44
N VAL A 128 -3.03 14.75 6.46
CA VAL A 128 -4.13 14.13 5.72
C VAL A 128 -5.02 13.30 6.65
N VAL A 129 -4.44 12.49 7.55
CA VAL A 129 -5.21 11.71 8.53
C VAL A 129 -6.09 12.61 9.39
N ARG A 130 -5.53 13.70 9.94
CA ARG A 130 -6.29 14.66 10.76
C ARG A 130 -7.46 15.29 10.01
N GLU A 131 -7.24 15.67 8.76
CA GLU A 131 -8.30 16.25 7.93
C GLU A 131 -9.39 15.21 7.59
N LEU A 132 -9.01 13.98 7.27
CA LEU A 132 -9.98 12.89 7.00
C LEU A 132 -10.80 12.51 8.24
N GLU A 133 -10.18 12.47 9.42
CA GLU A 133 -10.88 12.23 10.69
C GLU A 133 -11.94 13.31 10.95
N LYS A 134 -11.60 14.58 10.72
CA LYS A 134 -12.53 15.70 10.83
C LYS A 134 -13.68 15.58 9.84
N GLN A 135 -13.39 15.27 8.57
CA GLN A 135 -14.41 15.07 7.53
C GLN A 135 -15.37 13.92 7.89
N LEU A 136 -14.84 12.84 8.46
CA LEU A 136 -15.67 11.73 8.94
C LEU A 136 -16.60 12.16 10.08
N GLU A 137 -16.09 12.94 11.03
CA GLU A 137 -16.90 13.47 12.14
C GLU A 137 -18.05 14.36 11.65
N GLU A 138 -17.78 15.25 10.71
CA GLU A 138 -18.78 16.13 10.08
C GLU A 138 -19.83 15.34 9.28
N ALA A 139 -19.41 14.33 8.53
CA ALA A 139 -20.31 13.44 7.79
C ALA A 139 -21.21 12.65 8.75
N CYS A 140 -20.68 12.13 9.85
CA CYS A 140 -21.48 11.45 10.88
C CYS A 140 -22.50 12.39 11.54
N LYS A 141 -22.10 13.62 11.87
CA LYS A 141 -22.99 14.65 12.45
C LYS A 141 -24.12 15.03 11.50
N SER A 142 -23.84 15.22 10.21
CA SER A 142 -24.86 15.57 9.21
C SER A 142 -25.88 14.45 9.00
N LEU A 143 -25.44 13.19 8.96
CA LEU A 143 -26.34 12.02 8.89
C LEU A 143 -27.23 11.91 10.14
N ALA A 144 -26.68 12.19 11.32
CA ALA A 144 -27.46 12.20 12.56
C ALA A 144 -28.50 13.33 12.58
N ALA A 145 -28.19 14.50 12.02
CA ALA A 145 -29.13 15.62 11.89
C ALA A 145 -30.29 15.30 10.94
N CYS A 146 -30.03 14.66 9.79
CA CYS A 146 -31.07 14.21 8.87
C CYS A 146 -32.06 13.20 9.49
N ARG A 147 -31.59 12.33 10.38
CA ARG A 147 -32.45 11.35 11.09
C ARG A 147 -33.36 11.98 12.15
N LYS A 148 -33.03 13.18 12.64
CA LYS A 148 -33.82 13.92 13.64
C LYS A 148 -34.81 14.90 13.03
N SER A 149 -34.86 15.01 11.70
CA SER A 149 -35.93 15.75 11.01
C SER A 149 -37.27 15.04 11.28
N PRO A 150 -38.28 15.72 11.84
CA PRO A 150 -39.59 15.11 12.07
C PRO A 150 -40.18 14.69 10.73
N ARG A 151 -40.47 13.39 10.56
CA ARG A 151 -41.45 12.96 9.57
C ARG A 151 -42.77 13.64 9.92
N ARG A 152 -43.04 14.79 9.29
CA ARG A 152 -44.41 15.30 9.20
C ARG A 152 -45.18 14.24 8.43
N SER A 153 -45.95 13.46 9.17
CA SER A 153 -47.01 12.61 8.65
C SER A 153 -47.98 13.47 7.85
N SER A 154 -47.75 13.65 6.56
CA SER A 154 -48.78 14.14 5.64
C SER A 154 -49.52 12.92 5.10
N SER A 155 -50.45 12.41 5.91
CA SER A 155 -51.61 11.73 5.38
C SER A 155 -52.44 12.74 4.58
N SER A 156 -52.56 12.55 3.27
CA SER A 156 -53.79 12.75 2.50
C SER A 156 -53.47 12.67 1.02
N GLY A 157 -54.07 11.69 0.35
CA GLY A 157 -53.82 11.38 -1.05
C GLY A 157 -54.24 12.48 -2.02
N ARG A 158 -53.60 12.50 -3.18
CA ARG A 158 -54.26 12.70 -4.48
C ARG A 158 -53.28 12.33 -5.60
N LYS A 159 -53.66 11.30 -6.36
CA LYS A 159 -53.09 10.99 -7.68
C LYS A 159 -53.19 12.25 -8.56
N ARG A 160 -52.06 12.77 -9.04
CA ARG A 160 -52.05 13.64 -10.23
C ARG A 160 -50.83 13.31 -11.10
N HIS A 161 -51.17 12.60 -12.16
CA HIS A 161 -50.76 12.73 -13.55
C HIS A 161 -49.39 13.36 -13.89
N LEU A 162 -48.70 12.63 -14.76
CA LEU A 162 -47.57 12.99 -15.61
C LEU A 162 -47.63 14.42 -16.16
N SER A 163 -46.57 15.20 -15.95
CA SER A 163 -46.02 16.11 -16.97
C SER A 163 -44.58 16.44 -16.61
N ASN A 164 -43.66 16.04 -17.48
CA ASN A 164 -42.26 16.43 -17.47
C ASN A 164 -42.14 17.73 -18.30
N PRO A 165 -41.47 18.78 -17.82
CA PRO A 165 -40.83 19.73 -18.71
C PRO A 165 -39.33 19.77 -18.44
N ALA A 166 -38.58 19.60 -19.52
CA ALA A 166 -37.13 19.58 -19.59
C ALA A 166 -36.49 20.78 -18.86
N LEU A 167 -35.45 20.49 -18.07
CA LEU A 167 -34.45 21.47 -17.66
C LEU A 167 -33.08 21.00 -18.13
N LEU A 168 -32.34 21.98 -18.64
CA LEU A 168 -31.12 21.92 -19.41
C LEU A 168 -29.98 21.21 -18.64
N PRO A 169 -29.05 20.50 -19.32
CA PRO A 169 -27.90 19.91 -18.65
C PRO A 169 -26.99 21.00 -18.07
N LEU A 170 -26.96 21.09 -16.74
CA LEU A 170 -25.95 21.84 -16.02
C LEU A 170 -24.63 21.10 -16.18
N GLN A 171 -23.63 21.80 -16.69
CA GLN A 171 -22.27 21.34 -16.92
C GLN A 171 -21.66 20.78 -15.61
N GLU A 172 -21.58 19.45 -15.51
CA GLU A 172 -20.81 18.80 -14.46
C GLU A 172 -19.33 19.01 -14.74
N LYS A 173 -18.69 19.77 -13.85
CA LYS A 173 -17.24 19.90 -13.77
C LYS A 173 -16.69 18.53 -13.35
N PRO A 174 -15.79 17.89 -14.11
CA PRO A 174 -15.30 16.57 -13.75
C PRO A 174 -14.49 16.68 -12.45
N ALA A 175 -14.93 15.95 -11.43
CA ALA A 175 -14.11 15.66 -10.26
C ALA A 175 -12.90 14.88 -10.76
N VAL A 176 -11.72 15.51 -10.73
CA VAL A 176 -10.44 14.85 -10.90
C VAL A 176 -10.33 13.82 -9.77
N LEU A 177 -10.57 12.55 -10.10
CA LEU A 177 -10.30 11.42 -9.24
C LEU A 177 -8.77 11.23 -9.19
N GLU A 178 -8.08 12.01 -8.36
CA GLU A 178 -6.67 11.78 -8.00
C GLU A 178 -6.60 10.98 -6.67
N ASN A 179 -7.42 9.95 -6.54
CA ASN A 179 -7.33 8.98 -5.45
C ASN A 179 -7.35 7.60 -6.09
N GLY A 180 -6.16 7.02 -6.30
CA GLY A 180 -6.00 5.68 -6.83
C GLY A 180 -6.63 4.64 -5.91
N TYR A 181 -7.87 4.27 -6.19
CA TYR A 181 -8.51 3.06 -5.70
C TYR A 181 -9.63 2.64 -6.67
N SER A 182 -9.43 1.51 -7.37
CA SER A 182 -10.49 0.89 -8.16
C SER A 182 -11.21 -0.17 -7.33
N THR A 183 -12.53 -0.02 -7.34
CA THR A 183 -13.57 -0.81 -6.68
C THR A 183 -13.64 -2.25 -7.17
N TRP A 184 -13.89 -3.19 -6.25
CA TRP A 184 -14.37 -4.54 -6.57
C TRP A 184 -15.73 -4.50 -7.27
N GLY A 185 -15.92 -5.39 -8.26
CA GLY A 185 -17.23 -5.68 -8.84
C GLY A 185 -17.15 -6.56 -10.09
N SER A 186 -17.37 -7.86 -9.91
CA SER A 186 -17.52 -8.87 -10.98
C SER A 186 -18.63 -8.51 -11.99
N GLY A 187 -18.35 -8.73 -13.27
CA GLY A 187 -19.35 -8.82 -14.35
C GLY A 187 -18.66 -9.18 -15.66
N GLY A 188 -18.87 -10.41 -16.14
CA GLY A 188 -18.09 -11.05 -17.19
C GLY A 188 -18.39 -10.61 -18.63
N GLY A 189 -17.52 -11.08 -19.52
CA GLY A 189 -17.66 -11.04 -20.98
C GLY A 189 -16.37 -11.48 -21.66
N VAL A 190 -16.33 -12.72 -22.15
CA VAL A 190 -15.28 -13.30 -23.04
C VAL A 190 -15.68 -13.02 -24.49
N PRO A 191 -14.74 -12.76 -25.42
CA PRO A 191 -14.28 -13.77 -26.40
C PRO A 191 -12.75 -13.74 -26.61
N GLU A 192 -12.03 -14.86 -26.51
CA GLU A 192 -11.70 -15.87 -27.54
C GLU A 192 -10.66 -15.43 -28.60
N GLY A 193 -9.49 -16.09 -28.58
CA GLY A 193 -8.72 -16.42 -29.79
C GLY A 193 -7.32 -15.83 -29.96
N ALA A 194 -6.26 -16.54 -29.51
CA ALA A 194 -5.01 -16.74 -30.27
C ALA A 194 -4.07 -17.70 -29.51
N ALA A 195 -3.53 -18.70 -30.24
CA ALA A 195 -2.73 -19.80 -29.72
C ALA A 195 -1.21 -19.63 -30.00
N TYR A 196 -0.42 -20.39 -29.22
CA TYR A 196 0.99 -20.84 -29.35
C TYR A 196 2.13 -19.96 -28.77
N PRO A 197 3.28 -20.56 -28.38
CA PRO A 197 3.51 -21.86 -27.75
C PRO A 197 4.37 -21.81 -26.47
N ASP A 198 4.39 -22.97 -25.84
CA ASP A 198 5.09 -23.41 -24.63
C ASP A 198 6.62 -23.16 -24.61
N ARG A 199 7.12 -22.61 -23.49
CA ARG A 199 8.50 -22.80 -23.03
C ARG A 199 8.54 -22.96 -21.52
N ASP A 200 8.71 -24.21 -21.15
CA ASP A 200 9.08 -24.76 -19.84
C ASP A 200 10.37 -24.13 -19.28
N GLY A 201 10.41 -23.91 -17.96
CA GLY A 201 11.60 -23.39 -17.27
C GLY A 201 11.40 -22.76 -15.89
N GLY A 202 10.89 -23.52 -14.91
CA GLY A 202 11.36 -23.40 -13.51
C GLY A 202 10.61 -22.48 -12.54
N HIS A 203 9.32 -22.72 -12.28
CA HIS A 203 8.65 -22.15 -11.11
C HIS A 203 8.99 -22.95 -9.84
N ALA A 204 9.79 -22.37 -8.95
CA ALA A 204 9.89 -22.84 -7.57
C ALA A 204 8.52 -22.68 -6.90
N LYS A 205 7.87 -23.82 -6.62
CA LYS A 205 6.53 -23.91 -6.03
C LYS A 205 6.51 -23.22 -4.66
N PRO A 206 5.53 -22.34 -4.36
CA PRO A 206 5.40 -21.79 -3.03
C PRO A 206 5.12 -22.90 -2.01
N PRO A 207 5.54 -22.74 -0.74
CA PRO A 207 5.30 -23.74 0.30
C PRO A 207 3.78 -23.99 0.44
N PRO A 208 3.37 -25.26 0.69
CA PRO A 208 1.97 -25.61 0.73
C PRO A 208 1.25 -24.85 1.85
N LEU A 209 0.09 -24.29 1.52
CA LEU A 209 -0.82 -23.70 2.49
C LEU A 209 -1.38 -24.81 3.41
N PRO A 210 -1.62 -24.51 4.71
CA PRO A 210 -2.21 -25.48 5.62
C PRO A 210 -3.61 -25.92 5.13
N PRO A 211 -4.01 -27.18 5.40
CA PRO A 211 -5.23 -27.76 4.85
C PRO A 211 -6.46 -26.95 5.30
N ARG A 212 -7.13 -26.33 4.32
CA ARG A 212 -8.41 -25.65 4.52
C ARG A 212 -9.50 -26.71 4.69
N ARG A 213 -10.08 -26.85 5.89
CA ARG A 213 -11.25 -27.70 6.13
C ARG A 213 -12.41 -27.20 5.26
N ARG A 214 -12.84 -28.02 4.30
CA ARG A 214 -14.13 -27.85 3.62
C ARG A 214 -15.24 -28.09 4.66
N SER A 215 -16.06 -27.08 4.92
CA SER A 215 -17.30 -27.25 5.67
C SER A 215 -18.32 -27.92 4.75
N ALA A 216 -18.69 -29.15 5.05
CA ALA A 216 -19.72 -29.89 4.33
C ALA A 216 -21.09 -29.30 4.72
N ALA A 217 -21.74 -28.62 3.77
CA ALA A 217 -23.16 -28.30 3.86
C ALA A 217 -23.93 -29.25 2.92
N GLY A 218 -24.65 -30.19 3.53
CA GLY A 218 -25.89 -30.79 3.04
C GLY A 218 -25.85 -31.70 1.80
N SER A 219 -25.95 -33.01 2.03
CA SER A 219 -26.95 -33.87 1.37
C SER A 219 -27.05 -35.21 2.10
N ALA A 220 -28.27 -35.72 2.14
CA ALA A 220 -28.80 -36.69 3.09
C ALA A 220 -28.40 -38.16 2.84
N ALA A 221 -28.70 -38.96 3.88
CA ALA A 221 -28.93 -40.42 3.94
C ALA A 221 -27.74 -41.35 4.25
N GLY A 222 -27.85 -42.05 5.39
CA GLY A 222 -27.23 -43.36 5.65
C GLY A 222 -26.36 -43.48 6.92
N SER A 223 -26.89 -44.07 7.99
CA SER A 223 -26.17 -44.53 9.20
C SER A 223 -25.53 -45.92 9.00
N PRO A 224 -24.86 -46.55 10.00
CA PRO A 224 -23.65 -46.13 10.75
C PRO A 224 -22.59 -47.27 10.86
N ALA A 225 -21.35 -46.98 11.30
CA ALA A 225 -20.49 -47.97 11.98
C ALA A 225 -19.45 -47.28 12.91
N PRO A 226 -19.07 -47.88 14.05
CA PRO A 226 -18.44 -47.19 15.18
C PRO A 226 -16.92 -47.35 15.19
N GLY A 227 -16.19 -46.33 15.65
CA GLY A 227 -14.76 -46.45 15.89
C GLY A 227 -14.12 -45.20 16.48
N PHE A 228 -13.96 -45.21 17.81
CA PHE A 228 -13.06 -44.37 18.62
C PHE A 228 -13.32 -42.85 18.63
N SER A 229 -14.30 -42.45 19.44
CA SER A 229 -14.39 -41.09 19.97
C SER A 229 -13.30 -40.84 21.00
N LEU A 230 -12.23 -40.13 20.62
CA LEU A 230 -11.54 -39.24 21.56
C LEU A 230 -12.23 -37.87 21.44
N ALA A 231 -12.85 -37.43 22.53
CA ALA A 231 -13.52 -36.14 22.62
C ALA A 231 -12.51 -35.00 22.41
N MET A 232 -12.42 -34.50 21.19
CA MET A 232 -11.85 -33.19 20.91
C MET A 232 -12.89 -32.13 21.27
N PRO A 233 -12.53 -31.03 21.94
CA PRO A 233 -13.46 -29.93 22.15
C PRO A 233 -13.86 -29.37 20.78
N GLU A 234 -15.11 -29.55 20.39
CA GLU A 234 -15.67 -28.90 19.21
C GLU A 234 -15.54 -27.38 19.37
N SER A 235 -15.04 -26.71 18.34
CA SER A 235 -14.90 -25.26 18.29
C SER A 235 -16.27 -24.59 18.42
N PRO A 236 -16.52 -23.77 19.46
CA PRO A 236 -17.83 -23.15 19.65
C PRO A 236 -17.99 -21.85 18.87
N VAL A 237 -17.06 -21.49 17.97
CA VAL A 237 -17.05 -20.18 17.34
C VAL A 237 -16.96 -20.30 15.82
N SER A 238 -18.09 -20.06 15.16
CA SER A 238 -18.13 -19.79 13.73
C SER A 238 -17.27 -18.54 13.45
N PRO A 239 -16.28 -18.60 12.53
CA PRO A 239 -15.38 -17.48 12.24
C PRO A 239 -16.08 -16.19 11.77
N GLU A 240 -17.33 -16.29 11.34
CA GLU A 240 -18.09 -15.17 10.77
C GLU A 240 -18.75 -14.24 11.82
N THR A 241 -18.76 -14.60 13.11
CA THR A 241 -19.48 -13.83 14.15
C THR A 241 -18.63 -13.37 15.36
N ALA A 242 -17.33 -13.64 15.39
CA ALA A 242 -16.48 -13.26 16.53
C ALA A 242 -15.57 -12.06 16.25
N CYS A 243 -15.53 -11.11 17.20
CA CYS A 243 -14.61 -9.97 17.16
C CYS A 243 -13.14 -10.43 17.24
N PHE A 244 -12.28 -9.77 16.48
CA PHE A 244 -10.85 -10.08 16.32
C PHE A 244 -10.12 -10.29 17.66
N SER A 245 -10.43 -9.52 18.70
CA SER A 245 -9.78 -9.64 20.01
C SER A 245 -10.02 -11.00 20.68
N LYS A 246 -11.22 -11.58 20.55
CA LYS A 246 -11.56 -12.90 21.10
C LYS A 246 -10.85 -14.00 20.33
N LEU A 247 -10.84 -13.92 19.00
CA LEU A 247 -10.10 -14.86 18.15
C LEU A 247 -8.60 -14.82 18.47
N HIS A 248 -8.02 -13.63 18.58
CA HIS A 248 -6.60 -13.46 18.91
C HIS A 248 -6.25 -14.03 20.29
N SER A 249 -7.11 -13.84 21.30
CA SER A 249 -6.90 -14.45 22.62
C SER A 249 -6.96 -15.98 22.58
N TRP A 250 -7.88 -16.55 21.80
CA TRP A 250 -8.09 -17.99 21.74
C TRP A 250 -6.95 -18.69 21.00
N TYR A 251 -6.62 -18.25 19.79
CA TYR A 251 -5.47 -18.76 19.05
C TYR A 251 -4.16 -18.51 19.79
N GLY A 252 -4.04 -17.40 20.53
CA GLY A 252 -2.88 -17.13 21.37
C GLY A 252 -2.67 -18.19 22.47
N GLN A 253 -3.76 -18.66 23.08
CA GLN A 253 -3.70 -19.74 24.09
C GLN A 253 -3.35 -21.10 23.46
N GLU A 254 -3.90 -21.40 22.29
CA GLU A 254 -3.60 -22.64 21.55
C GLU A 254 -2.11 -22.71 21.14
N ILE A 255 -1.56 -21.62 20.61
CA ILE A 255 -0.13 -21.52 20.26
C ILE A 255 0.75 -21.66 21.51
N ALA A 256 0.34 -21.06 22.64
CA ALA A 256 1.09 -21.19 23.90
C ALA A 256 1.12 -22.64 24.41
N ALA A 257 0.01 -23.38 24.26
CA ALA A 257 -0.05 -24.80 24.61
C ALA A 257 0.85 -25.65 23.72
N LEU A 258 0.79 -25.46 22.39
CA LEU A 258 1.63 -26.16 21.43
C LEU A 258 3.13 -25.89 21.66
N ARG A 259 3.50 -24.67 22.02
CA ARG A 259 4.89 -24.33 22.37
C ARG A 259 5.38 -25.07 23.60
N ARG A 260 4.55 -25.18 24.65
CA ARG A 260 4.89 -25.96 25.84
C ARG A 260 5.06 -27.44 25.50
N GLU A 261 4.14 -28.00 24.74
CA GLU A 261 4.20 -29.40 24.33
C GLU A 261 5.45 -29.68 23.48
N TRP A 262 5.79 -28.78 22.55
CA TRP A 262 7.01 -28.89 21.76
C TRP A 262 8.28 -28.84 22.62
N GLN A 263 8.33 -27.93 23.61
CA GLN A 263 9.45 -27.85 24.56
C GLN A 263 9.57 -29.12 25.44
N GLU A 264 8.45 -29.71 25.84
CA GLU A 264 8.45 -30.98 26.58
C GLU A 264 8.91 -32.15 25.71
N ARG A 265 8.52 -32.18 24.43
CA ARG A 265 8.99 -33.18 23.47
C ARG A 265 10.50 -33.07 23.22
N GLN A 266 11.05 -31.85 23.17
CA GLN A 266 12.50 -31.63 23.10
C GLN A 266 13.23 -32.15 24.35
N LYS A 267 12.62 -32.02 25.54
CA LYS A 267 13.18 -32.55 26.79
C LYS A 267 13.06 -34.08 26.91
N ARG A 268 12.06 -34.69 26.28
CA ARG A 268 11.84 -36.15 26.25
C ARG A 268 12.62 -36.87 25.14
N GLY A 269 13.15 -36.13 24.16
CA GLY A 269 13.95 -36.66 23.06
C GLY A 269 15.45 -36.70 23.36
N HIS A 270 15.83 -37.42 24.41
CA HIS A 270 17.20 -37.92 24.59
C HIS A 270 17.13 -39.30 25.24
N PRO A 271 17.27 -40.36 24.44
CA PRO A 271 18.24 -41.42 24.70
C PRO A 271 19.54 -41.16 23.95
#